data_AF-A0A0J9XVB9-F1
#
_entry.id   AF-A0A0J9XVB9-F1
#
_cell.length_a   1.000
_cell.length_b   1.000
_cell.length_c   1.000
_cell.angle_alpha   90.00
_cell.angle_beta   90.00
_cell.angle_gamma   90.00
#
_symmetry.space_group_name_H-M   'P 1'
#
loop_
_entity.id
_entity.type
_entity.pdbx_description
1 polymer ?
#
loop_
_entity_poly.entity_id
_entity_poly.type
_entity_poly.pdbx_seq_one_letter_code
_entity_poly.pdbx_strand_id
1 'polypeptide(L)'
;NHLNDLQVVVVQVDYSVTKGGLRLWTVLLVFVILCSSFYTFVMKNELGCLLLRQNNFRLSPLLLIKFFCNVLQLIISDPIYRRVNDRTVYKRHAITNRDDHKHRIQLDRADYLVEKHDYHSAIVIFETVLRANPDSPRAHFGIARANDIRSEIESDHTFLDTAISEYQKVLDIDSTPDALFNQAAYRLIDRARFRGLLHRVLQAQRSLIDRYPDDLQLHNNQGLTFLMMGREDDARRVFENVLKISPTNGIAQAYFGYILKLSGDLENGVLYMRKGLRTVREVIADPRFYYHFGEALTRLGKRQEAYRVYSIGAKVGLFPSPYQRSLYNVEGLTARPWWSIEQTFCSKHLKVKIERQWTVIREEAAAILSSQPYLFEPEHEELTIDGQWSAYSLYSSNSWNSSNCLKAPKTCSIMRMFKDSSDCLKSEVSVELFDSSGTRVWPHCGFSNYRLQAHLGLIISSEARLRVGQEVRGWKTGRFLVFDDSFEQELWFEGASANKYRLILRVDLWHPEVDPVRRVEFRSV
;
A
#
# COMPACT_ATOMS: atom_id res chain seq x y z
N ASN A 1 -22.58 19.37 0.74
CA ASN A 1 -23.81 18.61 1.09
C ASN A 1 -24.31 17.94 -0.18
N HIS A 2 -24.10 16.67 -0.51
CA HIS A 2 -23.83 15.44 0.24
C HIS A 2 -22.71 14.66 -0.44
N LEU A 3 -21.67 14.27 0.30
CA LEU A 3 -20.76 13.16 0.00
C LEU A 3 -20.17 12.70 1.35
N ASN A 4 -21.05 12.36 2.29
CA ASN A 4 -20.71 11.48 3.40
C ASN A 4 -21.02 10.06 2.92
N ASP A 5 -20.03 9.17 3.06
CA ASP A 5 -20.00 7.73 2.76
C ASP A 5 -19.01 7.38 1.65
N LEU A 6 -17.72 7.48 1.98
CA LEU A 6 -16.66 6.72 1.31
C LEU A 6 -16.10 5.74 2.35
N GLN A 7 -16.64 4.53 2.36
CA GLN A 7 -16.01 3.40 3.03
C GLN A 7 -14.63 3.18 2.40
N VAL A 8 -13.59 3.37 3.21
CA VAL A 8 -12.30 2.72 3.01
C VAL A 8 -12.57 1.23 3.11
N VAL A 9 -12.43 0.48 2.02
CA VAL A 9 -12.47 -0.98 2.07
C VAL A 9 -11.15 -1.46 2.68
N VAL A 10 -11.07 -1.41 4.00
CA VAL A 10 -10.30 -2.38 4.76
C VAL A 10 -11.07 -3.68 4.62
N VAL A 11 -10.47 -4.71 4.01
CA VAL A 11 -11.03 -6.06 4.05
C VAL A 11 -10.83 -6.59 5.47
N GLN A 12 -11.63 -6.09 6.42
CA GLN A 12 -12.01 -6.82 7.61
C GLN A 12 -13.28 -7.58 7.27
N VAL A 13 -13.11 -8.89 7.18
CA VAL A 13 -14.18 -9.87 6.94
C VAL A 13 -15.05 -9.96 8.18
N ASP A 14 -16.38 -9.88 8.02
CA ASP A 14 -17.31 -10.41 9.01
C ASP A 14 -18.22 -11.47 8.37
N TYR A 15 -17.93 -12.74 8.68
CA TYR A 15 -18.80 -13.89 8.47
C TYR A 15 -19.80 -13.98 9.62
N SER A 16 -20.63 -12.97 9.82
CA SER A 16 -21.80 -13.11 10.66
C SER A 16 -22.89 -13.85 9.86
N VAL A 17 -22.86 -15.18 10.01
CA VAL A 17 -24.00 -16.12 9.99
C VAL A 17 -25.30 -15.47 9.52
N THR A 18 -25.78 -15.91 8.36
CA THR A 18 -27.11 -15.66 7.81
C THR A 18 -28.23 -15.87 8.85
N LYS A 19 -28.53 -14.84 9.66
CA LYS A 19 -29.84 -14.65 10.29
C LYS A 19 -30.80 -14.11 9.22
N GLY A 20 -31.24 -15.01 8.34
CA GLY A 20 -31.96 -14.64 7.11
C GLY A 20 -33.36 -15.22 6.96
N GLY A 21 -33.94 -15.90 7.94
CA GLY A 21 -35.31 -16.43 7.84
C GLY A 21 -36.40 -15.44 8.26
N LEU A 22 -36.05 -14.46 9.11
CA LEU A 22 -37.03 -13.57 9.75
C LEU A 22 -37.50 -12.45 8.81
N ARG A 23 -36.67 -12.02 7.85
CA ARG A 23 -36.95 -10.85 7.00
C ARG A 23 -38.11 -11.07 6.01
N LEU A 24 -38.28 -12.28 5.48
CA LEU A 24 -39.33 -12.58 4.50
C LEU A 24 -40.74 -12.51 5.14
N TRP A 25 -40.88 -13.03 6.36
CA TRP A 25 -42.14 -12.99 7.12
C TRP A 25 -42.52 -11.57 7.52
N THR A 26 -41.58 -10.72 7.89
CA THR A 26 -41.85 -9.29 8.12
C THR A 26 -42.30 -8.57 6.85
N VAL A 27 -41.72 -8.87 5.69
CA VAL A 27 -42.13 -8.26 4.41
C VAL A 27 -43.53 -8.73 4.00
N LEU A 28 -43.83 -10.02 4.16
CA LEU A 28 -45.18 -10.57 3.93
C LEU A 28 -46.22 -10.01 4.91
N LEU A 29 -45.86 -9.86 6.19
CA LEU A 29 -46.74 -9.27 7.20
C LEU A 29 -47.04 -7.80 6.90
N VAL A 30 -46.02 -7.01 6.54
CA VAL A 30 -46.17 -5.60 6.15
C VAL A 30 -47.02 -5.49 4.88
N PHE A 31 -46.82 -6.37 3.90
CA PHE A 31 -47.63 -6.40 2.68
C PHE A 31 -49.11 -6.74 2.96
N VAL A 32 -49.39 -7.71 3.83
CA VAL A 32 -50.76 -8.05 4.25
C VAL A 32 -51.43 -6.90 5.00
N ILE A 33 -50.69 -6.22 5.89
CA ILE A 33 -51.19 -5.05 6.60
C ILE A 33 -51.51 -3.91 5.62
N LEU A 34 -50.63 -3.64 4.66
CA LEU A 34 -50.85 -2.62 3.62
C LEU A 34 -52.05 -2.95 2.73
N CYS A 35 -52.23 -4.21 2.32
CA CYS A 35 -53.40 -4.63 1.54
C CYS A 35 -54.71 -4.55 2.34
N SER A 36 -54.71 -4.89 3.63
CA SER A 36 -55.87 -4.75 4.51
C SER A 36 -56.23 -3.27 4.75
N SER A 37 -55.21 -2.42 4.88
CA SER A 37 -55.36 -0.96 5.02
C SER A 37 -55.92 -0.33 3.74
N PHE A 38 -55.47 -0.81 2.58
CA PHE A 38 -55.97 -0.36 1.28
C PHE A 38 -57.41 -0.82 1.03
N TYR A 39 -57.76 -2.05 1.41
CA TYR A 39 -59.14 -2.55 1.31
C TYR A 39 -60.11 -1.75 2.19
N THR A 40 -59.73 -1.47 3.43
CA THR A 40 -60.56 -0.64 4.34
C THR A 40 -60.67 0.81 3.87
N PHE A 41 -59.63 1.36 3.24
CA PHE A 41 -59.66 2.69 2.61
C PHE A 41 -60.61 2.74 1.41
N VAL A 42 -60.58 1.73 0.53
CA VAL A 42 -61.46 1.66 -0.65
C VAL A 42 -62.93 1.44 -0.26
N MET A 43 -63.20 0.68 0.81
CA MET A 43 -64.56 0.42 1.30
C MET A 43 -65.17 1.58 2.11
N LYS A 44 -64.36 2.50 2.63
CA LYS A 44 -64.82 3.70 3.37
C LYS A 44 -64.96 4.95 2.50
N ASN A 45 -64.39 4.97 1.29
CA ASN A 45 -64.46 6.11 0.38
C ASN A 45 -65.63 5.95 -0.60
N GLU A 46 -66.57 6.91 -0.62
CA GLU A 46 -67.76 6.86 -1.49
C GLU A 46 -67.43 6.75 -3.00
N LEU A 47 -66.27 7.28 -3.43
CA LEU A 47 -65.78 7.12 -4.81
C LEU A 47 -65.37 5.68 -5.16
N GLY A 48 -64.87 4.91 -4.19
CA GLY A 48 -64.42 3.53 -4.40
C GLY A 48 -65.58 2.55 -4.62
N CYS A 49 -66.68 2.75 -3.89
CA CYS A 49 -67.91 1.97 -4.07
C CYS A 49 -68.63 2.25 -5.41
N LEU A 50 -68.51 3.47 -5.96
CA LEU A 50 -69.10 3.87 -7.24
C LEU A 50 -68.41 3.16 -8.43
N LEU A 51 -67.08 3.05 -8.42
CA LEU A 51 -66.30 2.35 -9.46
C LEU A 51 -66.54 0.84 -9.48
N LEU A 52 -66.78 0.21 -8.31
CA LEU A 52 -67.08 -1.22 -8.22
C LEU A 52 -68.51 -1.57 -8.70
N ARG A 53 -69.47 -0.61 -8.61
CA ARG A 53 -70.83 -0.78 -9.13
C ARG A 53 -70.93 -0.67 -10.65
N GLN A 54 -70.09 0.14 -11.32
CA GLN A 54 -70.14 0.30 -12.78
C GLN A 54 -69.59 -0.92 -13.55
N ASN A 55 -68.66 -1.69 -12.97
CA ASN A 55 -68.00 -2.82 -13.65
C ASN A 55 -68.47 -4.22 -13.20
N ASN A 56 -69.60 -4.32 -12.48
CA ASN A 56 -70.23 -5.60 -12.08
C ASN A 56 -69.29 -6.59 -11.33
N PHE A 57 -68.27 -6.11 -10.63
CA PHE A 57 -67.38 -6.95 -9.83
C PHE A 57 -67.93 -7.11 -8.40
N ARG A 58 -68.59 -8.24 -8.12
CA ARG A 58 -68.86 -8.69 -6.75
C ARG A 58 -67.63 -9.40 -6.19
N LEU A 59 -66.73 -8.67 -5.54
CA LEU A 59 -65.69 -9.28 -4.71
C LEU A 59 -66.32 -9.84 -3.43
N SER A 60 -66.67 -11.13 -3.46
CA SER A 60 -67.07 -11.83 -2.23
C SER A 60 -65.83 -12.07 -1.35
N PRO A 61 -65.94 -11.93 -0.01
CA PRO A 61 -64.84 -12.25 0.91
C PRO A 61 -64.29 -13.67 0.70
N LEU A 62 -65.16 -14.61 0.31
CA LEU A 62 -64.80 -15.98 -0.04
C LEU A 62 -63.93 -16.09 -1.30
N LEU A 63 -64.08 -15.23 -2.30
CA LEU A 63 -63.21 -15.23 -3.49
C LEU A 63 -61.81 -14.72 -3.18
N LEU A 64 -61.71 -13.71 -2.31
CA LEU A 64 -60.45 -13.16 -1.84
C LEU A 64 -59.70 -14.17 -0.97
N ILE A 65 -60.41 -14.85 -0.06
CA ILE A 65 -59.84 -15.95 0.73
C ILE A 65 -59.41 -17.11 -0.17
N LYS A 66 -60.21 -17.49 -1.19
CA LYS A 66 -59.80 -18.51 -2.17
C LYS A 66 -58.59 -18.08 -2.99
N PHE A 67 -58.48 -16.81 -3.37
CA PHE A 67 -57.32 -16.29 -4.09
C PHE A 67 -56.07 -16.31 -3.20
N PHE A 68 -56.17 -15.88 -1.95
CA PHE A 68 -55.07 -15.96 -0.98
C PHE A 68 -54.69 -17.40 -0.63
N CYS A 69 -55.65 -18.31 -0.47
CA CYS A 69 -55.37 -19.74 -0.29
C CYS A 69 -54.70 -20.34 -1.51
N ASN A 70 -55.12 -20.00 -2.74
CA ASN A 70 -54.47 -20.49 -3.96
C ASN A 70 -53.08 -19.90 -4.16
N VAL A 71 -52.86 -18.62 -3.83
CA VAL A 71 -51.53 -17.99 -3.85
C VAL A 71 -50.62 -18.61 -2.78
N LEU A 72 -51.13 -18.85 -1.57
CA LEU A 72 -50.39 -19.55 -0.53
C LEU A 72 -50.07 -20.99 -0.93
N GLN A 73 -51.01 -21.68 -1.57
CA GLN A 73 -50.84 -23.04 -2.07
C GLN A 73 -49.84 -23.09 -3.22
N LEU A 74 -49.86 -22.10 -4.13
CA LEU A 74 -48.85 -21.90 -5.18
C LEU A 74 -47.47 -21.65 -4.59
N ILE A 75 -47.35 -20.78 -3.59
CA ILE A 75 -46.09 -20.51 -2.86
C ILE A 75 -45.60 -21.76 -2.13
N ILE A 76 -46.48 -22.55 -1.49
CA ILE A 76 -46.11 -23.79 -0.78
C ILE A 76 -45.76 -24.92 -1.77
N SER A 77 -46.36 -24.93 -2.96
CA SER A 77 -46.06 -25.88 -4.04
C SER A 77 -44.90 -25.47 -4.93
N ASP A 78 -44.39 -24.24 -4.79
CA ASP A 78 -43.24 -23.74 -5.53
C ASP A 78 -41.96 -24.51 -5.09
N PRO A 79 -41.23 -25.13 -6.04
CA PRO A 79 -39.98 -25.84 -5.74
C PRO A 79 -38.95 -24.97 -5.00
N ILE A 80 -39.02 -23.64 -5.15
CA ILE A 80 -38.14 -22.68 -4.47
C ILE A 80 -38.49 -22.58 -2.98
N TYR A 81 -39.77 -22.62 -2.60
CA TYR A 81 -40.18 -22.56 -1.19
C TYR A 81 -39.85 -23.86 -0.44
N ARG A 82 -39.94 -25.02 -1.10
CA ARG A 82 -39.43 -26.29 -0.55
C ARG A 82 -37.91 -26.28 -0.33
N ARG A 83 -37.13 -25.59 -1.17
CA ARG A 83 -35.67 -25.44 -0.97
C ARG A 83 -35.29 -24.59 0.25
N VAL A 84 -36.13 -23.63 0.63
CA VAL A 84 -35.83 -22.68 1.72
C VAL A 84 -36.13 -23.26 3.11
N ASN A 85 -37.02 -24.25 3.22
CA ASN A 85 -37.45 -24.80 4.52
C ASN A 85 -36.81 -26.15 4.88
N ASP A 86 -35.77 -26.55 4.16
CA ASP A 86 -35.07 -27.80 4.40
C ASP A 86 -34.01 -27.63 5.50
N ARG A 87 -34.31 -28.11 6.71
CA ARG A 87 -33.35 -28.19 7.84
C ARG A 87 -32.17 -29.15 7.55
N THR A 88 -32.04 -29.68 6.33
CA THR A 88 -31.05 -30.68 5.94
C THR A 88 -29.89 -30.17 5.06
N VAL A 89 -29.88 -28.89 4.64
CA VAL A 89 -28.76 -28.36 3.85
C VAL A 89 -27.53 -28.17 4.72
N TYR A 90 -26.49 -28.94 4.45
CA TYR A 90 -25.21 -28.84 5.15
C TYR A 90 -24.60 -27.43 5.00
N LYS A 91 -24.39 -26.74 6.13
CA LYS A 91 -24.01 -25.31 6.15
C LYS A 91 -22.71 -24.99 5.42
N ARG A 92 -21.75 -25.93 5.41
CA ARG A 92 -20.41 -25.76 4.82
C ARG A 92 -20.25 -26.49 3.48
N HIS A 93 -21.34 -26.78 2.77
CA HIS A 93 -21.30 -27.46 1.47
C HIS A 93 -20.42 -26.74 0.43
N ALA A 94 -20.38 -25.40 0.45
CA ALA A 94 -19.59 -24.61 -0.50
C ALA A 94 -18.07 -24.84 -0.38
N ILE A 95 -17.60 -25.31 0.77
CA ILE A 95 -16.18 -25.57 1.06
C ILE A 95 -15.89 -27.05 1.33
N THR A 96 -16.86 -27.94 1.07
CA THR A 96 -16.73 -29.36 1.40
C THR A 96 -17.04 -30.17 0.17
N ASN A 97 -16.03 -30.82 -0.41
CA ASN A 97 -16.24 -31.72 -1.53
C ASN A 97 -16.92 -33.02 -1.09
N ARG A 98 -17.15 -33.93 -2.04
CA ARG A 98 -17.86 -35.18 -1.80
C ARG A 98 -17.14 -36.09 -0.79
N ASP A 99 -15.81 -36.13 -0.83
CA ASP A 99 -15.02 -37.00 0.04
C ASP A 99 -14.89 -36.42 1.45
N ASP A 100 -14.65 -35.12 1.56
CA ASP A 100 -14.66 -34.39 2.83
C ASP A 100 -16.04 -34.47 3.51
N HIS A 101 -17.12 -34.55 2.75
CA HIS A 101 -18.46 -34.69 3.31
C HIS A 101 -18.63 -35.98 4.13
N LYS A 102 -17.87 -37.05 3.82
CA LYS A 102 -17.84 -38.29 4.61
C LYS A 102 -17.23 -38.06 6.00
N HIS A 103 -16.28 -37.14 6.10
CA HIS A 103 -15.58 -36.75 7.33
C HIS A 103 -16.10 -35.44 7.95
N ARG A 104 -17.25 -34.91 7.47
CA ARG A 104 -17.75 -33.57 7.83
C ARG A 104 -17.85 -33.30 9.34
N ILE A 105 -18.21 -34.30 10.14
CA ILE A 105 -18.34 -34.14 11.60
C ILE A 105 -16.97 -33.90 12.24
N GLN A 106 -15.95 -34.64 11.81
CA GLN A 106 -14.57 -34.47 12.29
C GLN A 106 -14.02 -33.12 11.85
N LEU A 107 -14.20 -32.75 10.57
CA LEU A 107 -13.77 -31.47 10.02
C LEU A 107 -14.49 -30.29 10.71
N ASP A 108 -15.79 -30.39 10.97
CA ASP A 108 -16.55 -29.34 11.67
C ASP A 108 -16.06 -29.13 13.11
N ARG A 109 -15.74 -30.24 13.81
CA ARG A 109 -15.17 -30.18 15.15
C ARG A 109 -13.78 -29.55 15.14
N ALA A 110 -12.93 -29.92 14.18
CA ALA A 110 -11.59 -29.36 14.05
C ALA A 110 -11.63 -27.85 13.76
N ASP A 111 -12.47 -27.42 12.82
CA ASP A 111 -12.69 -25.99 12.54
C ASP A 111 -13.15 -25.22 13.78
N TYR A 112 -14.06 -25.80 14.58
CA TYR A 112 -14.51 -25.20 15.84
C TYR A 112 -13.37 -25.07 16.86
N LEU A 113 -12.47 -26.05 16.93
CA LEU A 113 -11.30 -25.98 17.82
C LEU A 113 -10.31 -24.89 17.38
N VAL A 114 -10.12 -24.69 16.06
CA VAL A 114 -9.35 -23.55 15.54
C VAL A 114 -9.97 -22.22 15.99
N GLU A 115 -11.30 -22.08 15.92
CA GLU A 115 -12.00 -20.88 16.42
C GLU A 115 -11.86 -20.69 17.95
N LYS A 116 -11.65 -21.79 18.69
CA LYS A 116 -11.37 -21.78 20.13
C LYS A 116 -9.88 -21.67 20.47
N HIS A 117 -9.02 -21.45 19.48
CA HIS A 117 -7.57 -21.33 19.65
C HIS A 117 -6.91 -22.61 20.21
N ASP A 118 -7.59 -23.76 20.14
CA ASP A 118 -7.04 -25.08 20.47
C ASP A 118 -6.47 -25.73 19.20
N TYR A 119 -5.34 -25.19 18.75
CA TYR A 119 -4.76 -25.56 17.46
C TYR A 119 -4.16 -26.96 17.46
N HIS A 120 -3.57 -27.40 18.58
CA HIS A 120 -2.95 -28.71 18.65
C HIS A 120 -3.99 -29.82 18.46
N SER A 121 -5.09 -29.75 19.21
CA SER A 121 -6.19 -30.70 19.09
C SER A 121 -6.85 -30.63 17.71
N ALA A 122 -7.01 -29.43 17.14
CA ALA A 122 -7.55 -29.25 15.79
C ALA A 122 -6.68 -29.94 14.73
N ILE A 123 -5.36 -29.70 14.75
CA ILE A 123 -4.39 -30.28 13.80
C ILE A 123 -4.40 -31.80 13.88
N VAL A 124 -4.43 -32.39 15.09
CA VAL A 124 -4.52 -33.85 15.26
C VAL A 124 -5.76 -34.44 14.58
N ILE A 125 -6.91 -33.75 14.66
CA ILE A 125 -8.12 -34.21 13.97
C ILE A 125 -7.97 -34.08 12.45
N PHE A 126 -7.43 -32.97 11.94
CA PHE A 126 -7.17 -32.81 10.51
C PHE A 126 -6.20 -33.85 9.97
N GLU A 127 -5.09 -34.12 10.67
CA GLU A 127 -4.15 -35.18 10.31
C GLU A 127 -4.80 -36.57 10.31
N THR A 128 -5.72 -36.81 11.24
CA THR A 128 -6.48 -38.07 11.26
C THR A 128 -7.35 -38.21 10.02
N VAL A 129 -7.98 -37.13 9.55
CA VAL A 129 -8.71 -37.12 8.28
C VAL A 129 -7.75 -37.34 7.11
N LEU A 130 -6.58 -36.69 7.09
CA LEU A 130 -5.58 -36.83 6.04
C LEU A 130 -4.98 -38.25 5.95
N ARG A 131 -4.86 -38.98 7.06
CA ARG A 131 -4.45 -40.39 7.03
C ARG A 131 -5.48 -41.28 6.32
N ALA A 132 -6.76 -40.92 6.38
CA ALA A 132 -7.84 -41.66 5.72
C ALA A 132 -8.10 -41.17 4.29
N ASN A 133 -7.92 -39.87 4.05
CA ASN A 133 -8.05 -39.22 2.75
C ASN A 133 -6.94 -38.16 2.59
N PRO A 134 -5.79 -38.53 2.00
CA PRO A 134 -4.68 -37.60 1.79
C PRO A 134 -5.06 -36.37 0.96
N ASP A 135 -6.01 -36.51 0.04
CA ASP A 135 -6.47 -35.42 -0.84
C ASP A 135 -7.70 -34.70 -0.26
N SER A 136 -7.73 -34.50 1.07
CA SER A 136 -8.77 -33.72 1.74
C SER A 136 -8.43 -32.23 1.69
N PRO A 137 -9.00 -31.43 0.76
CA PRO A 137 -8.67 -30.02 0.66
C PRO A 137 -9.10 -29.24 1.90
N ARG A 138 -10.20 -29.64 2.55
CA ARG A 138 -10.66 -28.98 3.78
C ARG A 138 -9.77 -29.27 4.97
N ALA A 139 -9.19 -30.46 5.08
CA ALA A 139 -8.23 -30.75 6.15
C ALA A 139 -6.92 -29.97 5.94
N HIS A 140 -6.38 -29.94 4.72
CA HIS A 140 -5.23 -29.10 4.38
C HIS A 140 -5.48 -27.62 4.69
N PHE A 141 -6.63 -27.09 4.28
CA PHE A 141 -7.01 -25.70 4.59
C PHE A 141 -7.11 -25.44 6.09
N GLY A 142 -7.66 -26.40 6.85
CA GLY A 142 -7.78 -26.32 8.30
C GLY A 142 -6.43 -26.25 9.01
N ILE A 143 -5.47 -27.11 8.62
CA ILE A 143 -4.09 -27.08 9.12
C ILE A 143 -3.41 -25.77 8.73
N ALA A 144 -3.57 -25.34 7.48
CA ALA A 144 -3.00 -24.08 7.01
C ALA A 144 -3.49 -22.90 7.86
N ARG A 145 -4.81 -22.78 8.06
CA ARG A 145 -5.44 -21.72 8.85
C ARG A 145 -5.01 -21.77 10.32
N ALA A 146 -4.90 -22.95 10.92
CA ALA A 146 -4.45 -23.09 12.30
C ALA A 146 -3.01 -22.56 12.47
N ASN A 147 -2.10 -22.94 11.57
CA ASN A 147 -0.72 -22.47 11.62
C ASN A 147 -0.56 -20.99 11.24
N ASP A 148 -1.37 -20.47 10.32
CA ASP A 148 -1.39 -19.04 9.98
C ASP A 148 -1.70 -18.20 11.23
N ILE A 149 -2.81 -18.51 11.93
CA ILE A 149 -3.21 -17.78 13.15
C ILE A 149 -2.17 -17.93 14.26
N ARG A 150 -1.61 -19.13 14.45
CA ARG A 150 -0.51 -19.35 15.42
C ARG A 150 0.72 -18.53 15.11
N SER A 151 1.08 -18.40 13.84
CA SER A 151 2.26 -17.62 13.45
C SER A 151 2.13 -16.15 13.83
N GLU A 152 0.92 -15.58 13.76
CA GLU A 152 0.65 -14.21 14.18
C GLU A 152 0.72 -14.06 15.71
N ILE A 153 0.17 -15.01 16.46
CA ILE A 153 0.13 -14.94 17.94
C ILE A 153 1.50 -15.24 18.57
N GLU A 154 2.16 -16.29 18.09
CA GLU A 154 3.44 -16.78 18.63
C GLU A 154 4.65 -16.03 18.02
N SER A 155 4.42 -15.22 16.98
CA SER A 155 5.48 -14.53 16.21
C SER A 155 6.56 -15.47 15.65
N ASP A 156 6.18 -16.72 15.36
CA ASP A 156 7.08 -17.74 14.81
C ASP A 156 6.80 -17.96 13.31
N HIS A 157 7.81 -17.65 12.51
CA HIS A 157 7.75 -17.76 11.06
C HIS A 157 7.73 -19.20 10.53
N THR A 158 8.09 -20.20 11.32
CA THR A 158 8.05 -21.62 10.92
C THR A 158 6.61 -22.11 10.70
N PHE A 159 5.67 -21.65 11.54
CA PHE A 159 4.24 -21.92 11.34
C PHE A 159 3.72 -21.25 10.08
N LEU A 160 4.20 -20.05 9.77
CA LEU A 160 3.80 -19.34 8.55
C LEU A 160 4.27 -20.06 7.29
N ASP A 161 5.51 -20.56 7.27
CA ASP A 161 6.04 -21.33 6.14
C ASP A 161 5.25 -22.65 5.94
N THR A 162 4.86 -23.29 7.05
CA THR A 162 3.96 -24.46 7.05
C THR A 162 2.59 -24.10 6.47
N ALA A 163 1.99 -23.01 6.93
CA ALA A 163 0.68 -22.55 6.45
C ALA A 163 0.68 -22.29 4.94
N ILE A 164 1.71 -21.62 4.41
CA ILE A 164 1.87 -21.39 2.97
C ILE A 164 1.96 -22.71 2.21
N SER A 165 2.70 -23.69 2.72
CA SER A 165 2.82 -25.00 2.08
C SER A 165 1.49 -25.76 2.06
N GLU A 166 0.73 -25.71 3.16
CA GLU A 166 -0.56 -26.39 3.26
C GLU A 166 -1.64 -25.70 2.40
N TYR A 167 -1.63 -24.37 2.30
CA TYR A 167 -2.51 -23.68 1.35
C TYR A 167 -2.18 -24.05 -0.10
N GLN A 168 -0.92 -24.27 -0.45
CA GLN A 168 -0.55 -24.71 -1.81
C GLN A 168 -1.15 -26.07 -2.14
N LYS A 169 -1.11 -27.02 -1.19
CA LYS A 169 -1.73 -28.34 -1.37
C LYS A 169 -3.22 -28.25 -1.67
N VAL A 170 -3.94 -27.29 -1.06
CA VAL A 170 -5.36 -27.04 -1.37
C VAL A 170 -5.56 -26.66 -2.85
N LEU A 171 -4.63 -25.89 -3.43
CA LEU A 171 -4.68 -25.49 -4.83
C LEU A 171 -4.30 -26.61 -5.80
N ASP A 172 -3.46 -27.54 -5.35
CA ASP A 172 -3.00 -28.68 -6.15
C ASP A 172 -4.03 -29.83 -6.21
N ILE A 173 -5.09 -29.79 -5.39
CA ILE A 173 -6.16 -30.79 -5.37
C ILE A 173 -7.29 -30.41 -6.33
N ASP A 174 -7.50 -31.23 -7.37
CA ASP A 174 -8.53 -31.01 -8.40
C ASP A 174 -9.96 -30.96 -7.85
N SER A 175 -10.23 -31.75 -6.80
CA SER A 175 -11.55 -31.86 -6.19
C SER A 175 -11.89 -30.71 -5.21
N THR A 176 -11.01 -29.71 -5.09
CA THR A 176 -11.22 -28.56 -4.21
C THR A 176 -12.41 -27.71 -4.69
N PRO A 177 -13.41 -27.44 -3.84
CA PRO A 177 -14.52 -26.54 -4.20
C PRO A 177 -14.05 -25.10 -4.44
N ASP A 178 -14.68 -24.38 -5.39
CA ASP A 178 -14.26 -23.02 -5.79
C ASP A 178 -14.13 -22.06 -4.61
N ALA A 179 -15.08 -22.08 -3.66
CA ALA A 179 -15.05 -21.19 -2.51
C ALA A 179 -13.84 -21.46 -1.60
N LEU A 180 -13.47 -22.73 -1.41
CA LEU A 180 -12.30 -23.11 -0.61
C LEU A 180 -11.00 -22.82 -1.36
N PHE A 181 -10.97 -23.09 -2.66
CA PHE A 181 -9.83 -22.78 -3.54
C PHE A 181 -9.50 -21.28 -3.49
N ASN A 182 -10.51 -20.43 -3.66
CA ASN A 182 -10.33 -18.97 -3.63
C ASN A 182 -9.82 -18.50 -2.26
N GLN A 183 -10.39 -19.00 -1.17
CA GLN A 183 -9.94 -18.66 0.18
C GLN A 183 -8.47 -19.06 0.40
N ALA A 184 -8.09 -20.27 0.00
CA ALA A 184 -6.71 -20.76 0.11
C ALA A 184 -5.76 -19.93 -0.75
N ALA A 185 -6.12 -19.66 -2.01
CA ALA A 185 -5.27 -18.95 -2.95
C ALA A 185 -4.97 -17.51 -2.50
N TYR A 186 -6.00 -16.76 -2.11
CA TYR A 186 -5.80 -15.39 -1.66
C TYR A 186 -5.04 -15.32 -0.33
N ARG A 187 -5.30 -16.25 0.61
CA ARG A 187 -4.50 -16.35 1.84
C ARG A 187 -3.05 -16.70 1.55
N LEU A 188 -2.78 -17.67 0.69
CA LEU A 188 -1.42 -18.02 0.26
C LEU A 188 -0.70 -16.81 -0.33
N ILE A 189 -1.33 -16.11 -1.28
CA ILE A 189 -0.75 -14.94 -1.93
C ILE A 189 -0.37 -13.87 -0.90
N ASP A 190 -1.28 -13.56 0.03
CA ASP A 190 -1.05 -12.58 1.08
C ASP A 190 0.13 -12.95 1.99
N ARG A 191 0.13 -14.20 2.48
CA ARG A 191 1.20 -14.70 3.37
C ARG A 191 2.55 -14.84 2.68
N ALA A 192 2.56 -15.31 1.42
CA ALA A 192 3.76 -15.42 0.63
C ALA A 192 4.34 -14.04 0.28
N ARG A 193 3.49 -13.03 -0.01
CA ARG A 193 3.94 -11.63 -0.19
C ARG A 193 4.58 -11.08 1.08
N PHE A 194 3.96 -11.30 2.24
CA PHE A 194 4.52 -10.90 3.54
C PHE A 194 5.91 -11.51 3.78
N ARG A 195 6.13 -12.76 3.39
CA ARG A 195 7.43 -13.45 3.47
C ARG A 195 8.42 -13.08 2.36
N GLY A 196 8.03 -12.25 1.39
CA GLY A 196 8.84 -11.94 0.21
C GLY A 196 8.97 -13.10 -0.79
N LEU A 197 8.18 -14.16 -0.65
CA LEU A 197 8.20 -15.37 -1.48
C LEU A 197 7.41 -15.15 -2.79
N LEU A 198 7.82 -14.16 -3.59
CA LEU A 198 7.10 -13.74 -4.79
C LEU A 198 6.95 -14.87 -5.83
N HIS A 199 7.84 -15.86 -5.86
CA HIS A 199 7.70 -17.01 -6.76
C HIS A 199 6.51 -17.91 -6.38
N ARG A 200 6.22 -18.08 -5.08
CA ARG A 200 5.01 -18.79 -4.62
C ARG A 200 3.74 -18.00 -4.93
N VAL A 201 3.82 -16.66 -4.86
CA VAL A 201 2.71 -15.78 -5.28
C VAL A 201 2.36 -16.01 -6.75
N LEU A 202 3.37 -16.03 -7.65
CA LEU A 202 3.15 -16.29 -9.07
C LEU A 202 2.56 -17.68 -9.33
N GLN A 203 3.00 -18.71 -8.58
CA GLN A 203 2.45 -20.06 -8.69
C GLN A 203 0.95 -20.09 -8.32
N ALA A 204 0.57 -19.52 -7.19
CA ALA A 204 -0.83 -19.46 -6.78
C ALA A 204 -1.69 -18.59 -7.72
N GLN A 205 -1.16 -17.48 -8.23
CA GLN A 205 -1.82 -16.68 -9.25
C GLN A 205 -2.02 -17.46 -10.55
N ARG A 206 -1.05 -18.28 -10.96
CA ARG A 206 -1.21 -19.17 -12.11
C ARG A 206 -2.33 -20.18 -11.88
N SER A 207 -2.39 -20.82 -10.71
CA SER A 207 -3.51 -21.72 -10.37
C SER A 207 -4.87 -21.00 -10.44
N LEU A 208 -4.95 -19.74 -9.99
CA LEU A 208 -6.16 -18.92 -10.13
C LEU A 208 -6.49 -18.61 -11.60
N ILE A 209 -5.50 -18.26 -12.41
CA ILE A 209 -5.68 -17.97 -13.85
C ILE A 209 -6.12 -19.23 -14.60
N ASP A 210 -5.52 -20.38 -14.30
CA ASP A 210 -5.88 -21.67 -14.92
C ASP A 210 -7.34 -22.04 -14.58
N ARG A 211 -7.81 -21.70 -13.37
CA ARG A 211 -9.20 -21.94 -12.93
C ARG A 211 -10.20 -20.90 -13.45
N TYR A 212 -9.76 -19.65 -13.61
CA TYR A 212 -10.59 -18.52 -14.05
C TYR A 212 -9.90 -17.74 -15.20
N PRO A 213 -9.77 -18.33 -16.39
CA PRO A 213 -8.96 -17.76 -17.48
C PRO A 213 -9.49 -16.42 -18.00
N ASP A 214 -10.80 -16.17 -17.86
CA ASP A 214 -11.45 -14.94 -18.33
C ASP A 214 -11.34 -13.77 -17.34
N ASP A 215 -10.81 -14.00 -16.13
CA ASP A 215 -10.64 -12.94 -15.15
C ASP A 215 -9.36 -12.13 -15.41
N LEU A 216 -9.54 -10.98 -16.06
CA LEU A 216 -8.45 -10.04 -16.37
C LEU A 216 -7.84 -9.40 -15.11
N GLN A 217 -8.52 -9.39 -13.96
CA GLN A 217 -7.92 -8.91 -12.70
C GLN A 217 -6.78 -9.83 -12.24
N LEU A 218 -6.90 -11.15 -12.44
CA LEU A 218 -5.84 -12.09 -12.09
C LEU A 218 -4.57 -11.83 -12.92
N HIS A 219 -4.74 -11.55 -14.22
CA HIS A 219 -3.65 -11.17 -15.10
C HIS A 219 -3.01 -9.84 -14.67
N ASN A 220 -3.81 -8.83 -14.32
CA ASN A 220 -3.29 -7.58 -13.77
C ASN A 220 -2.45 -7.82 -12.50
N ASN A 221 -2.96 -8.64 -11.57
CA ASN A 221 -2.25 -8.99 -10.33
C ASN A 221 -0.93 -9.75 -10.59
N GLN A 222 -0.87 -10.55 -11.65
CA GLN A 222 0.35 -11.20 -12.10
C GLN A 222 1.37 -10.18 -12.63
N GLY A 223 0.93 -9.25 -13.48
CA GLY A 223 1.76 -8.15 -13.99
C GLY A 223 2.36 -7.30 -12.87
N LEU A 224 1.57 -6.98 -11.84
CA LEU A 224 2.05 -6.29 -10.64
C LEU A 224 3.10 -7.08 -9.87
N THR A 225 2.92 -8.40 -9.78
CA THR A 225 3.88 -9.27 -9.09
C THR A 225 5.21 -9.33 -9.85
N PHE A 226 5.19 -9.31 -11.19
CA PHE A 226 6.42 -9.17 -11.99
C PHE A 226 7.12 -7.83 -11.75
N LEU A 227 6.38 -6.72 -11.62
CA LEU A 227 6.97 -5.43 -11.25
C LEU A 227 7.64 -5.48 -9.86
N MET A 228 7.02 -6.13 -8.88
CA MET A 228 7.63 -6.33 -7.55
C MET A 228 8.91 -7.16 -7.61
N MET A 229 9.07 -8.03 -8.62
CA MET A 229 10.29 -8.79 -8.86
C MET A 229 11.35 -8.03 -9.69
N GLY A 230 11.06 -6.81 -10.15
CA GLY A 230 11.92 -6.09 -11.10
C GLY A 230 11.91 -6.67 -12.51
N ARG A 231 10.95 -7.55 -12.84
CA ARG A 231 10.82 -8.21 -14.14
C ARG A 231 9.92 -7.39 -15.06
N GLU A 232 10.42 -6.23 -15.48
CA GLU A 232 9.64 -5.24 -16.24
C GLU A 232 9.15 -5.76 -17.60
N ASP A 233 9.98 -6.53 -18.32
CA ASP A 233 9.61 -7.10 -19.62
C ASP A 233 8.47 -8.13 -19.50
N ASP A 234 8.46 -8.92 -18.43
CA ASP A 234 7.38 -9.86 -18.16
C ASP A 234 6.09 -9.12 -17.81
N ALA A 235 6.17 -8.12 -16.94
CA ALA A 235 5.04 -7.26 -16.61
C ALA A 235 4.46 -6.58 -17.85
N ARG A 236 5.33 -6.07 -18.73
CA ARG A 236 4.94 -5.43 -20.00
C ARG A 236 4.10 -6.38 -20.85
N ARG A 237 4.61 -7.60 -21.09
CA ARG A 237 3.89 -8.60 -21.90
C ARG A 237 2.51 -8.94 -21.33
N VAL A 238 2.41 -9.05 -20.00
CA VAL A 238 1.14 -9.30 -19.32
C VAL A 238 0.16 -8.15 -19.56
N PHE A 239 0.55 -6.90 -19.29
CA PHE A 239 -0.33 -5.75 -19.47
C PHE A 239 -0.69 -5.51 -20.94
N GLU A 240 0.23 -5.74 -21.88
CA GLU A 240 -0.06 -5.69 -23.31
C GLU A 240 -1.13 -6.70 -23.71
N ASN A 241 -1.06 -7.94 -23.21
CA ASN A 241 -2.07 -8.94 -23.50
C ASN A 241 -3.43 -8.58 -22.89
N VAL A 242 -3.46 -8.05 -21.67
CA VAL A 242 -4.70 -7.53 -21.07
C VAL A 242 -5.27 -6.38 -21.92
N LEU A 243 -4.44 -5.47 -22.41
CA LEU A 243 -4.87 -4.33 -23.24
C LEU A 243 -5.31 -4.74 -24.65
N LYS A 244 -4.80 -5.84 -25.21
CA LYS A 244 -5.32 -6.42 -26.47
C LYS A 244 -6.76 -6.90 -26.32
N ILE A 245 -7.08 -7.51 -25.17
CA ILE A 245 -8.42 -8.04 -24.87
C ILE A 245 -9.37 -6.92 -24.41
N SER A 246 -8.88 -6.06 -23.51
CA SER A 246 -9.63 -4.96 -22.92
C SER A 246 -8.82 -3.66 -22.98
N PRO A 247 -8.91 -2.91 -24.10
CA PRO A 247 -8.16 -1.67 -24.29
C PRO A 247 -8.44 -0.57 -23.26
N THR A 248 -9.56 -0.68 -22.53
CA THR A 248 -10.01 0.27 -21.51
C THR A 248 -9.76 -0.20 -20.08
N ASN A 249 -9.05 -1.32 -19.88
CA ASN A 249 -8.70 -1.81 -18.54
C ASN A 249 -7.78 -0.79 -17.83
N GLY A 250 -8.33 -0.10 -16.82
CA GLY A 250 -7.65 1.04 -16.20
C GLY A 250 -6.37 0.67 -15.44
N ILE A 251 -6.34 -0.50 -14.79
CA ILE A 251 -5.12 -0.99 -14.13
C ILE A 251 -4.04 -1.30 -15.17
N ALA A 252 -4.38 -2.04 -16.23
CA ALA A 252 -3.41 -2.34 -17.28
C ALA A 252 -2.90 -1.08 -17.98
N GLN A 253 -3.77 -0.11 -18.28
CA GLN A 253 -3.34 1.19 -18.84
C GLN A 253 -2.41 1.94 -17.89
N ALA A 254 -2.74 1.98 -16.60
CA ALA A 254 -1.94 2.66 -15.59
C ALA A 254 -0.52 2.09 -15.49
N TYR A 255 -0.40 0.77 -15.33
CA TYR A 255 0.89 0.12 -15.13
C TYR A 255 1.68 -0.09 -16.42
N PHE A 256 1.01 -0.20 -17.57
CA PHE A 256 1.69 -0.10 -18.86
C PHE A 256 2.34 1.28 -19.04
N GLY A 257 1.62 2.36 -18.69
CA GLY A 257 2.19 3.72 -18.69
C GLY A 257 3.35 3.89 -17.71
N TYR A 258 3.29 3.25 -16.54
CA TYR A 258 4.40 3.23 -15.60
C TYR A 258 5.64 2.55 -16.20
N ILE A 259 5.49 1.39 -16.85
CA ILE A 259 6.60 0.69 -17.52
C ILE A 259 7.20 1.52 -18.65
N LEU A 260 6.39 2.20 -19.46
CA LEU A 260 6.88 3.09 -20.51
C LEU A 260 7.74 4.23 -19.94
N LYS A 261 7.32 4.81 -18.80
CA LYS A 261 8.13 5.80 -18.07
C LYS A 261 9.48 5.23 -17.67
N LEU A 262 9.51 4.01 -17.12
CA LEU A 262 10.77 3.37 -16.69
C LEU A 262 11.73 3.17 -17.86
N SER A 263 11.21 2.87 -19.04
CA SER A 263 11.99 2.76 -20.28
C SER A 263 12.33 4.10 -20.95
N GLY A 264 12.00 5.25 -20.33
CA GLY A 264 12.34 6.58 -20.81
C GLY A 264 11.31 7.23 -21.74
N ASP A 265 10.23 6.54 -22.11
CA ASP A 265 9.13 7.10 -22.92
C ASP A 265 8.13 7.84 -22.01
N LEU A 266 8.53 9.05 -21.59
CA LEU A 266 7.78 9.87 -20.64
C LEU A 266 6.42 10.30 -21.21
N GLU A 267 6.36 10.68 -22.48
CA GLU A 267 5.16 11.16 -23.15
C GLU A 267 4.08 10.08 -23.20
N ASN A 268 4.41 8.88 -23.72
CA ASN A 268 3.44 7.80 -23.75
C ASN A 268 3.15 7.27 -22.35
N GLY A 269 4.15 7.24 -21.46
CA GLY A 269 3.96 6.88 -20.06
C GLY A 269 2.87 7.75 -19.40
N VAL A 270 2.98 9.07 -19.52
CA VAL A 270 1.98 10.03 -19.02
C VAL A 270 0.62 9.86 -19.70
N LEU A 271 0.59 9.58 -20.99
CA LEU A 271 -0.66 9.35 -21.73
C LEU A 271 -1.41 8.14 -21.17
N TYR A 272 -0.73 7.00 -21.01
CA TYR A 272 -1.33 5.76 -20.52
C TYR A 272 -1.68 5.82 -19.04
N MET A 273 -0.81 6.37 -18.18
CA MET A 273 -1.12 6.60 -16.76
C MET A 273 -2.36 7.49 -16.58
N ARG A 274 -2.51 8.53 -17.41
CA ARG A 274 -3.70 9.39 -17.42
C ARG A 274 -4.96 8.65 -17.86
N LYS A 275 -4.88 7.83 -18.91
CA LYS A 275 -6.00 7.00 -19.37
C LYS A 275 -6.42 6.03 -18.26
N GLY A 276 -5.45 5.32 -17.67
CA GLY A 276 -5.68 4.37 -16.58
C GLY A 276 -6.36 5.01 -15.38
N LEU A 277 -5.87 6.16 -14.92
CA LEU A 277 -6.48 6.88 -13.79
C LEU A 277 -7.91 7.39 -14.09
N ARG A 278 -8.27 7.62 -15.36
CA ARG A 278 -9.63 8.02 -15.76
C ARG A 278 -10.60 6.85 -15.87
N THR A 279 -10.12 5.66 -16.21
CA THR A 279 -10.94 4.48 -16.50
C THR A 279 -11.02 3.52 -15.32
N VAL A 280 -10.06 3.57 -14.39
CA VAL A 280 -10.06 2.74 -13.19
C VAL A 280 -11.30 3.03 -12.34
N ARG A 281 -11.99 1.97 -11.92
CA ARG A 281 -13.18 2.06 -11.06
C ARG A 281 -12.83 2.10 -9.58
N GLU A 282 -11.68 1.54 -9.23
CA GLU A 282 -11.17 1.42 -7.87
C GLU A 282 -9.91 2.28 -7.71
N VAL A 283 -9.58 2.62 -6.46
CA VAL A 283 -8.35 3.37 -6.17
C VAL A 283 -7.16 2.48 -6.49
N ILE A 284 -6.17 3.04 -7.20
CA ILE A 284 -4.87 2.38 -7.37
C ILE A 284 -4.13 2.50 -6.04
N ALA A 285 -4.24 1.50 -5.17
CA ALA A 285 -3.66 1.51 -3.82
C ALA A 285 -2.12 1.30 -3.81
N ASP A 286 -1.43 1.89 -4.78
CA ASP A 286 0.02 1.85 -4.90
C ASP A 286 0.57 3.29 -4.95
N PRO A 287 1.26 3.76 -3.89
CA PRO A 287 1.77 5.12 -3.85
C PRO A 287 2.81 5.38 -4.97
N ARG A 288 3.52 4.33 -5.43
CA ARG A 288 4.54 4.45 -6.49
C ARG A 288 3.93 4.90 -7.80
N PHE A 289 2.68 4.49 -8.10
CA PHE A 289 1.98 4.93 -9.30
C PHE A 289 1.84 6.45 -9.33
N TYR A 290 1.29 7.06 -8.26
CA TYR A 290 1.10 8.51 -8.19
C TYR A 290 2.43 9.26 -8.14
N TYR A 291 3.43 8.70 -7.45
CA TYR A 291 4.78 9.26 -7.38
C TYR A 291 5.40 9.34 -8.78
N HIS A 292 5.48 8.22 -9.51
CA HIS A 292 6.10 8.19 -10.83
C HIS A 292 5.29 8.90 -11.91
N PHE A 293 3.96 8.92 -11.78
CA PHE A 293 3.13 9.70 -12.70
C PHE A 293 3.38 11.21 -12.54
N GLY A 294 3.41 11.71 -11.31
CA GLY A 294 3.75 13.11 -11.06
C GLY A 294 5.21 13.44 -11.38
N GLU A 295 6.13 12.51 -11.17
CA GLU A 295 7.54 12.65 -11.56
C GLU A 295 7.67 12.81 -13.09
N ALA A 296 7.03 11.94 -13.86
CA ALA A 296 7.04 12.02 -15.32
C ALA A 296 6.44 13.34 -15.82
N LEU A 297 5.33 13.80 -15.22
CA LEU A 297 4.74 15.10 -15.52
C LEU A 297 5.69 16.26 -15.20
N THR A 298 6.41 16.17 -14.08
CA THR A 298 7.41 17.16 -13.68
C THR A 298 8.56 17.24 -14.67
N ARG A 299 9.09 16.09 -15.12
CA ARG A 299 10.15 16.00 -16.13
C ARG A 299 9.71 16.56 -17.49
N LEU A 300 8.42 16.42 -17.83
CA LEU A 300 7.80 17.04 -19.02
C LEU A 300 7.43 18.52 -18.83
N GLY A 301 7.82 19.16 -17.73
CA GLY A 301 7.50 20.57 -17.43
C GLY A 301 6.05 20.84 -17.01
N LYS A 302 5.21 19.81 -16.85
CA LYS A 302 3.78 19.90 -16.50
C LYS A 302 3.55 19.94 -14.99
N ARG A 303 4.20 20.87 -14.29
CA ARG A 303 4.21 20.97 -12.82
C ARG A 303 2.80 21.05 -12.19
N GLN A 304 1.89 21.82 -12.79
CA GLN A 304 0.53 21.95 -12.24
C GLN A 304 -0.26 20.65 -12.34
N GLU A 305 -0.03 19.86 -13.40
CA GLU A 305 -0.66 18.55 -13.56
C GLU A 305 -0.04 17.54 -12.58
N ALA A 306 1.28 17.57 -12.39
CA ALA A 306 1.97 16.74 -11.40
C ALA A 306 1.40 16.99 -9.99
N TYR A 307 1.24 18.25 -9.59
CA TYR A 307 0.64 18.61 -8.30
C TYR A 307 -0.79 18.06 -8.14
N ARG A 308 -1.60 18.08 -9.21
CA ARG A 308 -2.95 17.48 -9.18
C ARG A 308 -2.89 15.97 -8.96
N VAL A 309 -1.97 15.28 -9.62
CA VAL A 309 -1.77 13.83 -9.42
C VAL A 309 -1.33 13.53 -7.99
N TYR A 310 -0.37 14.27 -7.45
CA TYR A 310 0.04 14.13 -6.05
C TYR A 310 -1.09 14.45 -5.07
N SER A 311 -1.94 15.41 -5.40
CA SER A 311 -3.13 15.75 -4.61
C SER A 311 -4.16 14.63 -4.59
N ILE A 312 -4.31 13.89 -5.70
CA ILE A 312 -5.14 12.68 -5.71
C ILE A 312 -4.54 11.63 -4.78
N GLY A 313 -3.23 11.36 -4.89
CA GLY A 313 -2.53 10.41 -4.01
C GLY A 313 -2.66 10.75 -2.52
N ALA A 314 -2.48 12.02 -2.16
CA ALA A 314 -2.67 12.49 -0.79
C ALA A 314 -4.13 12.34 -0.33
N LYS A 315 -5.11 12.68 -1.18
CA LYS A 315 -6.54 12.58 -0.87
C LYS A 315 -6.98 11.14 -0.59
N VAL A 316 -6.37 10.16 -1.25
CA VAL A 316 -6.65 8.73 -1.00
C VAL A 316 -5.79 8.13 0.13
N GLY A 317 -5.02 8.95 0.85
CA GLY A 317 -4.23 8.54 2.01
C GLY A 317 -2.87 7.88 1.68
N LEU A 318 -2.40 7.98 0.43
CA LEU A 318 -1.12 7.39 0.03
C LEU A 318 0.09 8.29 0.32
N PHE A 319 -0.12 9.59 0.49
CA PHE A 319 0.90 10.56 0.89
C PHE A 319 0.38 11.44 2.03
N PRO A 320 1.24 11.84 2.98
CA PRO A 320 0.87 12.84 3.99
C PRO A 320 0.34 14.15 3.38
N SER A 321 0.93 14.61 2.28
CA SER A 321 0.43 15.77 1.53
C SER A 321 0.92 15.75 0.07
N PRO A 322 0.40 16.63 -0.81
CA PRO A 322 0.92 16.72 -2.18
C PRO A 322 2.41 17.08 -2.26
N TYR A 323 2.93 17.76 -1.22
CA TYR A 323 4.34 18.13 -1.12
C TYR A 323 5.18 17.14 -0.32
N GLN A 324 4.62 16.39 0.61
CA GLN A 324 5.34 15.42 1.45
C GLN A 324 4.96 14.01 1.01
N ARG A 325 5.84 13.35 0.27
CA ARG A 325 5.54 12.10 -0.48
C ARG A 325 6.50 10.96 -0.16
N SER A 326 7.16 11.02 1.00
CA SER A 326 7.87 9.89 1.58
C SER A 326 6.92 8.70 1.79
N LEU A 327 7.45 7.48 1.71
CA LEU A 327 6.66 6.24 1.80
C LEU A 327 6.79 5.55 3.16
N TYR A 328 7.92 5.72 3.85
CA TYR A 328 8.21 5.07 5.12
C TYR A 328 8.05 6.08 6.26
N ASN A 329 6.83 6.20 6.77
CA ASN A 329 6.48 7.30 7.66
C ASN A 329 6.11 6.83 9.06
N VAL A 330 6.36 7.71 10.03
CA VAL A 330 5.79 7.65 11.37
C VAL A 330 4.62 8.64 11.43
N GLU A 331 3.45 8.16 11.79
CA GLU A 331 2.27 9.00 11.97
C GLU A 331 2.41 9.94 13.17
N GLY A 332 1.81 11.13 13.07
CA GLY A 332 1.75 12.11 14.16
C GLY A 332 2.97 13.02 14.29
N LEU A 333 4.03 12.82 13.48
CA LEU A 333 5.16 13.74 13.46
C LEU A 333 4.77 15.10 12.86
N THR A 334 5.23 16.17 13.49
CA THR A 334 5.07 17.54 13.03
C THR A 334 5.67 17.72 11.64
N ALA A 335 4.84 17.94 10.63
CA ALA A 335 5.29 18.15 9.26
C ALA A 335 5.51 19.64 8.96
N ARG A 336 6.73 20.02 8.60
CA ARG A 336 7.06 21.35 8.04
C ARG A 336 8.26 21.26 7.10
N PRO A 337 8.26 22.02 5.99
CA PRO A 337 9.37 21.98 5.05
C PRO A 337 10.66 22.52 5.69
N TRP A 338 10.57 23.62 6.43
CA TRP A 338 11.73 24.31 6.99
C TRP A 338 11.74 24.27 8.53
N TRP A 339 12.91 23.97 9.08
CA TRP A 339 13.14 23.91 10.52
C TRP A 339 14.18 24.94 10.94
N SER A 340 13.95 25.60 12.07
CA SER A 340 15.03 26.34 12.74
C SER A 340 15.87 25.37 13.57
N ILE A 341 17.13 25.73 13.84
CA ILE A 341 18.02 24.90 14.67
C ILE A 341 17.40 24.70 16.06
N GLU A 342 16.73 25.71 16.62
CA GLU A 342 16.07 25.68 17.92
C GLU A 342 14.90 24.71 17.98
N GLN A 343 14.27 24.41 16.84
CA GLN A 343 13.19 23.44 16.74
C GLN A 343 13.70 21.99 16.71
N THR A 344 15.02 21.80 16.55
CA THR A 344 15.66 20.49 16.75
C THR A 344 15.98 20.28 18.23
N PHE A 345 15.93 19.03 18.70
CA PHE A 345 16.32 18.70 20.08
C PHE A 345 17.83 18.83 20.34
N CYS A 346 18.65 18.89 19.29
CA CYS A 346 20.11 18.94 19.39
C CYS A 346 20.71 20.31 19.05
N SER A 347 19.90 21.38 19.12
CA SER A 347 20.27 22.76 18.78
C SER A 347 21.61 23.23 19.38
N LYS A 348 21.85 22.96 20.67
CA LYS A 348 23.10 23.31 21.37
C LYS A 348 24.31 22.59 20.76
N HIS A 349 24.17 21.31 20.42
CA HIS A 349 25.25 20.51 19.85
C HIS A 349 25.59 20.97 18.42
N LEU A 350 24.58 21.21 17.58
CA LEU A 350 24.78 21.75 16.22
C LEU A 350 25.55 23.07 16.26
N LYS A 351 25.12 24.02 17.10
CA LYS A 351 25.77 25.34 17.21
C LYS A 351 27.17 25.26 17.82
N VAL A 352 27.32 24.61 18.96
CA VAL A 352 28.56 24.69 19.76
C VAL A 352 29.63 23.74 19.23
N LYS A 353 29.25 22.53 18.80
CA LYS A 353 30.21 21.51 18.35
C LYS A 353 30.52 21.61 16.86
N ILE A 354 29.55 21.95 16.02
CA ILE A 354 29.74 21.95 14.56
C ILE A 354 29.85 23.37 14.00
N GLU A 355 28.83 24.22 14.16
CA GLU A 355 28.85 25.56 13.53
C GLU A 355 30.07 26.39 13.94
N ARG A 356 30.49 26.36 15.21
CA ARG A 356 31.69 27.11 15.66
C ARG A 356 33.00 26.61 15.04
N GLN A 357 33.03 25.38 14.54
CA GLN A 357 34.22 24.75 13.97
C GLN A 357 34.14 24.63 12.44
N TRP A 358 33.19 25.33 11.80
CA TRP A 358 32.93 25.23 10.36
C TRP A 358 34.16 25.51 9.48
N THR A 359 35.08 26.38 9.92
CA THR A 359 36.31 26.69 9.17
C THR A 359 37.24 25.50 9.08
N VAL A 360 37.37 24.72 10.16
CA VAL A 360 38.19 23.50 10.21
C VAL A 360 37.64 22.46 9.25
N ILE A 361 36.31 22.29 9.25
CA ILE A 361 35.61 21.34 8.37
C ILE A 361 35.80 21.75 6.91
N ARG A 362 35.60 23.04 6.61
CA ARG A 362 35.81 23.61 5.26
C ARG A 362 37.24 23.38 4.78
N GLU A 363 38.23 23.64 5.62
CA GLU A 363 39.65 23.53 5.25
C GLU A 363 40.05 22.09 4.91
N GLU A 364 39.65 21.10 5.71
CA GLU A 364 39.89 19.69 5.37
C GLU A 364 39.18 19.29 4.08
N ALA A 365 37.90 19.66 3.94
CA ALA A 365 37.10 19.32 2.77
C ALA A 365 37.66 19.95 1.48
N ALA A 366 38.08 21.22 1.53
CA ALA A 366 38.69 21.91 0.39
C ALA A 366 40.07 21.33 0.04
N ALA A 367 40.89 20.97 1.04
CA ALA A 367 42.18 20.33 0.82
C ALA A 367 42.04 18.94 0.16
N ILE A 368 41.05 18.15 0.59
CA ILE A 368 40.73 16.85 -0.03
C ILE A 368 40.26 17.06 -1.47
N LEU A 369 39.32 17.98 -1.71
CA LEU A 369 38.85 18.28 -3.07
C LEU A 369 39.99 18.71 -3.99
N SER A 370 40.95 19.51 -3.50
CA SER A 370 42.08 19.98 -4.31
C SER A 370 43.13 18.91 -4.58
N SER A 371 43.37 17.98 -3.65
CA SER A 371 44.45 16.99 -3.76
C SER A 371 43.99 15.62 -4.26
N GLN A 372 42.76 15.23 -3.95
CA GLN A 372 42.19 13.90 -4.21
C GLN A 372 40.70 14.01 -4.60
N PRO A 373 40.36 14.76 -5.67
CA PRO A 373 38.97 14.98 -6.09
C PRO A 373 38.21 13.70 -6.42
N TYR A 374 38.90 12.65 -6.85
CA TYR A 374 38.32 11.33 -7.17
C TYR A 374 37.66 10.62 -5.98
N LEU A 375 37.87 11.11 -4.74
CA LEU A 375 37.19 10.58 -3.56
C LEU A 375 35.77 11.12 -3.38
N PHE A 376 35.41 12.18 -4.11
CA PHE A 376 34.04 12.62 -4.22
C PHE A 376 33.37 11.74 -5.26
N GLU A 377 32.59 10.77 -4.78
CA GLU A 377 31.91 9.80 -5.64
C GLU A 377 30.60 10.40 -6.14
N PRO A 378 30.23 10.23 -7.42
CA PRO A 378 28.93 10.67 -7.93
C PRO A 378 27.77 10.07 -7.14
N GLU A 379 26.78 10.90 -6.80
CA GLU A 379 25.55 10.48 -6.15
C GLU A 379 24.34 10.93 -6.96
N HIS A 380 23.27 10.13 -6.92
CA HIS A 380 21.96 10.48 -7.48
C HIS A 380 22.01 10.94 -8.95
N GLU A 381 22.75 10.23 -9.80
CA GLU A 381 22.90 10.56 -11.23
C GLU A 381 21.54 10.68 -11.95
N GLU A 382 20.57 9.83 -11.60
CA GLU A 382 19.22 9.85 -12.18
C GLU A 382 18.39 11.10 -11.83
N LEU A 383 18.77 11.81 -10.77
CA LEU A 383 18.13 13.04 -10.29
C LEU A 383 18.87 14.29 -10.77
N THR A 384 20.15 14.18 -11.09
CA THR A 384 20.98 15.33 -11.47
C THR A 384 20.77 15.69 -12.94
N ILE A 385 20.45 16.96 -13.16
CA ILE A 385 20.25 17.60 -14.45
C ILE A 385 21.43 18.54 -14.66
N ASP A 386 22.24 18.26 -15.67
CA ASP A 386 23.44 19.04 -15.99
C ASP A 386 24.48 19.07 -14.83
N GLY A 387 25.77 19.11 -15.16
CA GLY A 387 26.84 19.06 -14.16
C GLY A 387 26.90 17.74 -13.37
N GLN A 388 27.50 17.76 -12.18
CA GLN A 388 27.63 16.59 -11.31
C GLN A 388 27.31 16.90 -9.84
N TRP A 389 26.62 15.97 -9.20
CA TRP A 389 26.48 15.90 -7.75
C TRP A 389 27.36 14.76 -7.24
N SER A 390 28.29 15.09 -6.35
CA SER A 390 29.18 14.11 -5.74
C SER A 390 29.23 14.28 -4.22
N ALA A 391 29.58 13.23 -3.50
CA ALA A 391 29.73 13.27 -2.05
C ALA A 391 31.00 12.59 -1.57
N TYR A 392 31.53 13.12 -0.47
CA TYR A 392 32.60 12.50 0.30
C TYR A 392 32.00 11.98 1.61
N SER A 393 31.71 10.68 1.65
CA SER A 393 31.02 10.04 2.77
C SER A 393 31.96 9.82 3.98
N LEU A 394 31.57 10.33 5.15
CA LEU A 394 32.29 10.16 6.42
C LEU A 394 31.62 9.12 7.31
N TYR A 395 30.28 9.09 7.30
CA TYR A 395 29.45 8.21 8.11
C TYR A 395 28.25 7.76 7.31
N SER A 396 28.02 6.46 7.23
CA SER A 396 26.86 5.84 6.57
C SER A 396 26.63 4.43 7.12
N SER A 397 25.40 3.92 7.02
CA SER A 397 25.05 2.56 7.45
C SER A 397 25.51 2.25 8.89
N ASN A 398 25.34 3.23 9.78
CA ASN A 398 25.82 3.22 11.16
C ASN A 398 27.33 3.09 11.40
N SER A 399 28.16 3.25 10.37
CA SER A 399 29.61 3.05 10.45
C SER A 399 30.38 4.28 9.96
N TRP A 400 31.56 4.52 10.54
CA TRP A 400 32.48 5.55 10.05
C TRP A 400 33.33 4.98 8.92
N ASN A 401 33.47 5.72 7.83
CA ASN A 401 34.40 5.35 6.77
C ASN A 401 35.83 5.61 7.26
N SER A 402 36.53 4.56 7.66
CA SER A 402 37.90 4.66 8.20
C SER A 402 38.88 5.32 7.24
N SER A 403 38.81 4.98 5.94
CA SER A 403 39.70 5.55 4.91
C SER A 403 39.49 7.05 4.75
N ASN A 404 38.23 7.47 4.68
CA ASN A 404 37.90 8.88 4.53
C ASN A 404 38.18 9.68 5.82
N CYS A 405 37.88 9.11 6.98
CA CYS A 405 38.19 9.75 8.26
C CYS A 405 39.70 9.90 8.54
N LEU A 406 40.57 9.08 7.94
CA LEU A 406 42.01 9.29 8.03
C LEU A 406 42.46 10.56 7.29
N LYS A 407 41.75 10.94 6.23
CA LYS A 407 42.03 12.14 5.41
C LYS A 407 41.33 13.40 5.93
N ALA A 408 40.21 13.23 6.65
CA ALA A 408 39.49 14.30 7.35
C ALA A 408 39.45 14.07 8.89
N PRO A 409 40.60 13.96 9.57
CA PRO A 409 40.66 13.51 10.97
C PRO A 409 39.98 14.48 11.93
N LYS A 410 40.09 15.80 11.71
CA LYS A 410 39.47 16.80 12.59
C LYS A 410 37.95 16.79 12.41
N THR A 411 37.48 16.73 11.17
CA THR A 411 36.05 16.66 10.85
C THR A 411 35.42 15.41 11.44
N CYS A 412 36.02 14.23 11.25
CA CYS A 412 35.49 13.01 11.86
C CYS A 412 35.54 13.04 13.39
N SER A 413 36.56 13.64 14.00
CA SER A 413 36.59 13.83 15.46
C SER A 413 35.44 14.70 15.97
N ILE A 414 35.17 15.83 15.30
CA ILE A 414 34.04 16.72 15.59
C ILE A 414 32.72 15.96 15.49
N MET A 415 32.53 15.20 14.40
CA MET A 415 31.28 14.50 14.14
C MET A 415 31.07 13.28 15.05
N ARG A 416 32.14 12.59 15.48
CA ARG A 416 32.09 11.56 16.54
C ARG A 416 31.64 12.14 17.86
N MET A 417 32.27 13.24 18.30
CA MET A 417 31.85 13.92 19.53
C MET A 417 30.39 14.38 19.45
N PHE A 418 29.94 14.87 18.29
CA PHE A 418 28.53 15.21 18.08
C PHE A 418 27.62 13.98 18.22
N LYS A 419 27.95 12.86 17.56
CA LYS A 419 27.18 11.62 17.65
C LYS A 419 27.06 11.14 19.11
N ASP A 420 28.19 11.07 19.80
CA ASP A 420 28.30 10.49 21.14
C ASP A 420 27.61 11.36 22.21
N SER A 421 27.55 12.68 22.00
CA SER A 421 26.98 13.62 22.99
C SER A 421 25.51 13.99 22.76
N SER A 422 24.94 13.73 21.58
CA SER A 422 23.62 14.30 21.21
C SER A 422 22.51 13.30 20.91
N ASP A 423 22.83 12.03 20.59
CA ASP A 423 21.88 11.06 20.00
C ASP A 423 21.12 11.62 18.76
N CYS A 424 21.63 12.68 18.13
CA CYS A 424 20.92 13.38 17.07
C CYS A 424 21.20 12.82 15.69
N LEU A 425 22.43 12.34 15.47
CA LEU A 425 22.85 11.77 14.19
C LEU A 425 22.07 10.49 13.89
N LYS A 426 21.29 10.50 12.80
CA LYS A 426 20.54 9.34 12.32
C LYS A 426 21.42 8.42 11.49
N SER A 427 21.71 8.80 10.25
CA SER A 427 22.13 7.86 9.20
C SER A 427 23.41 8.28 8.50
N GLU A 428 23.58 9.57 8.21
CA GLU A 428 24.58 10.01 7.26
C GLU A 428 25.30 11.30 7.68
N VAL A 429 26.61 11.31 7.42
CA VAL A 429 27.44 12.53 7.39
C VAL A 429 28.29 12.47 6.14
N SER A 430 28.14 13.47 5.27
CA SER A 430 28.87 13.56 4.01
C SER A 430 29.18 15.01 3.66
N VAL A 431 30.28 15.25 2.96
CA VAL A 431 30.53 16.55 2.32
C VAL A 431 30.01 16.46 0.89
N GLU A 432 29.03 17.28 0.54
CA GLU A 432 28.47 17.30 -0.81
C GLU A 432 29.12 18.38 -1.66
N LEU A 433 29.34 18.04 -2.93
CA LEU A 433 29.90 18.87 -3.97
C LEU A 433 28.91 18.99 -5.13
N PHE A 434 28.62 20.22 -5.54
CA PHE A 434 28.22 20.50 -6.93
C PHE A 434 29.42 21.12 -7.63
N ASP A 435 29.92 20.43 -8.64
CA ASP A 435 31.23 20.69 -9.25
C ASP A 435 31.23 21.82 -10.29
N SER A 436 30.06 22.18 -10.80
CA SER A 436 29.91 23.07 -11.95
C SER A 436 28.69 23.97 -11.82
N SER A 437 28.83 25.19 -12.34
CA SER A 437 27.69 26.08 -12.52
C SER A 437 26.73 25.49 -13.54
N GLY A 438 25.43 25.53 -13.26
CA GLY A 438 24.38 24.95 -14.09
C GLY A 438 23.78 23.67 -13.49
N THR A 439 24.40 23.06 -12.48
CA THR A 439 23.86 21.87 -11.82
C THR A 439 22.47 22.14 -11.27
N ARG A 440 21.53 21.31 -11.69
CA ARG A 440 20.14 21.28 -11.22
C ARG A 440 19.82 19.87 -10.77
N VAL A 441 18.90 19.73 -9.83
CA VAL A 441 18.43 18.43 -9.35
C VAL A 441 16.92 18.41 -9.49
N TRP A 442 16.38 17.36 -10.12
CA TRP A 442 14.94 17.18 -10.29
C TRP A 442 14.21 17.27 -8.94
N PRO A 443 12.98 17.81 -8.92
CA PRO A 443 12.14 17.77 -7.72
C PRO A 443 11.94 16.33 -7.22
N HIS A 444 12.35 16.05 -5.99
CA HIS A 444 12.29 14.71 -5.40
C HIS A 444 11.98 14.78 -3.90
N CYS A 445 11.66 13.65 -3.29
CA CYS A 445 11.46 13.53 -1.85
C CYS A 445 12.38 12.46 -1.28
N GLY A 446 12.80 12.65 -0.03
CA GLY A 446 13.37 11.63 0.82
C GLY A 446 12.38 10.49 1.09
N PHE A 447 12.91 9.36 1.51
CA PHE A 447 12.13 8.14 1.66
C PHE A 447 11.25 8.11 2.92
N SER A 448 11.54 8.92 3.93
CA SER A 448 10.87 8.91 5.25
C SER A 448 10.72 10.29 5.89
N ASN A 449 9.69 10.46 6.72
CA ASN A 449 9.44 11.69 7.49
C ASN A 449 10.07 11.71 8.90
N TYR A 450 10.75 10.63 9.30
CA TYR A 450 11.35 10.51 10.63
C TYR A 450 12.80 11.01 10.70
N ARG A 451 13.28 11.67 9.63
CA ARG A 451 14.58 12.35 9.58
C ARG A 451 14.43 13.79 9.14
N LEU A 452 15.40 14.63 9.54
CA LEU A 452 15.61 15.96 9.01
C LEU A 452 17.00 16.02 8.38
N GLN A 453 17.17 16.86 7.37
CA GLN A 453 18.46 17.10 6.74
C GLN A 453 19.00 18.45 7.18
N ALA A 454 20.22 18.47 7.71
CA ALA A 454 20.91 19.70 8.10
C ALA A 454 22.12 19.93 7.19
N HIS A 455 22.13 21.07 6.51
CA HIS A 455 23.19 21.49 5.59
C HIS A 455 23.98 22.65 6.17
N LEU A 456 25.25 22.43 6.48
CA LEU A 456 26.19 23.50 6.86
C LEU A 456 26.90 24.02 5.62
N GLY A 457 26.74 25.31 5.30
CA GLY A 457 27.44 25.93 4.18
C GLY A 457 28.95 26.05 4.42
N LEU A 458 29.79 25.43 3.58
CA LEU A 458 31.26 25.51 3.70
C LEU A 458 31.84 26.49 2.68
N ILE A 459 31.53 26.27 1.40
CA ILE A 459 31.89 27.14 0.27
C ILE A 459 30.62 27.34 -0.55
N ILE A 460 30.00 28.50 -0.43
CA ILE A 460 28.70 28.81 -1.01
C ILE A 460 28.81 29.95 -2.00
N SER A 461 28.19 29.79 -3.17
CA SER A 461 27.96 30.88 -4.13
C SER A 461 26.59 31.52 -3.90
N SER A 462 26.45 32.81 -4.18
CA SER A 462 25.21 33.57 -4.00
C SER A 462 24.04 33.09 -4.87
N GLU A 463 24.27 32.17 -5.79
CA GLU A 463 23.32 31.67 -6.79
C GLU A 463 22.82 30.25 -6.48
N ALA A 464 23.40 29.57 -5.47
CA ALA A 464 22.92 28.27 -5.03
C ALA A 464 21.60 28.42 -4.26
N ARG A 465 20.57 27.66 -4.66
CA ARG A 465 19.24 27.68 -4.08
C ARG A 465 18.70 26.27 -3.85
N LEU A 466 17.88 26.15 -2.83
CA LEU A 466 17.12 24.96 -2.48
C LEU A 466 15.68 25.37 -2.22
N ARG A 467 14.76 24.77 -2.96
CA ARG A 467 13.32 24.81 -2.67
C ARG A 467 12.98 23.61 -1.81
N VAL A 468 12.19 23.83 -0.75
CA VAL A 468 11.53 22.75 -0.01
C VAL A 468 10.07 23.12 0.15
N GLY A 469 9.18 22.28 -0.38
CA GLY A 469 7.78 22.63 -0.57
C GLY A 469 7.63 23.85 -1.48
N GLN A 470 7.08 24.94 -0.95
CA GLN A 470 6.83 26.19 -1.69
C GLN A 470 7.88 27.28 -1.44
N GLU A 471 8.74 27.10 -0.45
CA GLU A 471 9.70 28.11 -0.02
C GLU A 471 11.09 27.84 -0.59
N VAL A 472 11.74 28.88 -1.10
CA VAL A 472 13.11 28.84 -1.62
C VAL A 472 14.05 29.54 -0.65
N ARG A 473 15.17 28.89 -0.32
CA ARG A 473 16.24 29.47 0.50
C ARG A 473 17.61 29.26 -0.16
N GLY A 474 18.57 30.09 0.23
CA GLY A 474 19.98 29.93 -0.12
C GLY A 474 20.78 29.61 1.13
N TRP A 475 21.93 28.96 0.95
CA TRP A 475 22.85 28.69 2.05
C TRP A 475 23.60 29.96 2.46
N LYS A 476 24.05 29.98 3.72
CA LYS A 476 24.99 30.98 4.23
C LYS A 476 26.22 30.25 4.74
N THR A 477 27.40 30.75 4.41
CA THR A 477 28.67 30.20 4.88
C THR A 477 28.72 30.16 6.41
N GLY A 478 29.09 29.02 6.97
CA GLY A 478 29.21 28.77 8.41
C GLY A 478 27.87 28.67 9.15
N ARG A 479 26.74 28.54 8.45
CA ARG A 479 25.40 28.41 9.06
C ARG A 479 24.68 27.17 8.57
N PHE A 480 23.92 26.54 9.46
CA PHE A 480 23.00 25.49 9.09
C PHE A 480 21.75 26.02 8.41
N LEU A 481 21.29 25.23 7.46
CA LEU A 481 19.98 25.27 6.87
C LEU A 481 19.37 23.88 7.13
N VAL A 482 18.23 23.82 7.84
CA VAL A 482 17.61 22.56 8.28
C VAL A 482 16.22 22.45 7.67
N PHE A 483 15.91 21.29 7.11
CA PHE A 483 14.65 21.03 6.44
C PHE A 483 14.25 19.56 6.57
N ASP A 484 12.98 19.29 6.31
CA ASP A 484 12.45 17.93 6.22
C ASP A 484 12.53 17.49 4.75
N ASP A 485 13.45 16.56 4.44
CA ASP A 485 13.67 16.10 3.07
C ASP A 485 12.54 15.19 2.57
N SER A 486 11.61 14.76 3.43
CA SER A 486 10.38 14.08 2.99
C SER A 486 9.44 14.99 2.19
N PHE A 487 9.61 16.31 2.32
CA PHE A 487 8.99 17.28 1.43
C PHE A 487 9.72 17.35 0.09
N GLU A 488 8.98 17.67 -0.97
CA GLU A 488 9.54 17.88 -2.29
C GLU A 488 10.60 18.97 -2.23
N GLN A 489 11.80 18.60 -2.66
CA GLN A 489 12.93 19.48 -2.76
C GLN A 489 13.50 19.53 -4.18
N GLU A 490 13.96 20.71 -4.56
CA GLU A 490 14.58 20.99 -5.86
C GLU A 490 15.78 21.90 -5.61
N LEU A 491 16.92 21.53 -6.19
CA LEU A 491 18.18 22.25 -6.01
C LEU A 491 18.61 22.84 -7.35
N TRP A 492 19.10 24.07 -7.33
CA TRP A 492 19.72 24.68 -8.49
C TRP A 492 20.91 25.52 -8.09
N PHE A 493 21.97 25.40 -8.89
CA PHE A 493 23.17 26.19 -8.79
C PHE A 493 23.39 26.89 -10.14
N GLU A 494 22.73 28.03 -10.32
CA GLU A 494 22.87 28.85 -11.52
C GLU A 494 24.22 29.60 -11.48
N GLY A 495 24.98 29.68 -12.58
CA GLY A 495 26.28 30.41 -12.60
C GLY A 495 26.13 31.93 -12.35
N ALA A 496 27.14 32.74 -11.96
CA ALA A 496 28.58 32.70 -12.33
C ALA A 496 29.50 33.63 -11.47
N SER A 497 30.81 33.56 -11.79
CA SER A 497 31.93 34.54 -11.67
C SER A 497 32.98 34.42 -10.56
N ALA A 498 32.67 33.97 -9.34
CA ALA A 498 33.68 33.94 -8.25
C ALA A 498 34.08 32.53 -7.76
N ASN A 499 33.13 31.58 -7.66
CA ASN A 499 33.38 30.21 -7.21
C ASN A 499 32.77 29.21 -8.18
N LYS A 500 33.57 28.21 -8.61
CA LYS A 500 33.15 27.22 -9.61
C LYS A 500 32.28 26.09 -9.06
N TYR A 501 32.22 25.95 -7.74
CA TYR A 501 31.58 24.82 -7.06
C TYR A 501 30.91 25.23 -5.76
N ARG A 502 29.95 24.42 -5.30
CA ARG A 502 29.30 24.51 -3.99
C ARG A 502 29.77 23.36 -3.12
N LEU A 503 30.18 23.65 -1.90
CA LEU A 503 30.56 22.66 -0.90
C LEU A 503 29.75 22.85 0.38
N ILE A 504 29.08 21.78 0.84
CA ILE A 504 28.37 21.75 2.11
C ILE A 504 28.73 20.51 2.93
N LEU A 505 28.53 20.57 4.24
CA LEU A 505 28.44 19.37 5.07
C LEU A 505 26.96 19.02 5.26
N ARG A 506 26.54 17.84 4.81
CA ARG A 506 25.25 17.24 5.10
C ARG A 506 25.33 16.40 6.38
N VAL A 507 24.32 16.55 7.22
CA VAL A 507 24.11 15.73 8.43
C VAL A 507 22.65 15.31 8.49
N ASP A 508 22.38 14.01 8.50
CA ASP A 508 21.03 13.49 8.71
C ASP A 508 20.73 13.44 10.21
N LEU A 509 19.68 14.13 10.64
CA LEU A 509 19.23 14.21 12.03
C LEU A 509 17.97 13.37 12.23
N TRP A 510 17.80 12.82 13.43
CA TRP A 510 16.48 12.30 13.84
C TRP A 510 15.45 13.43 13.88
N HIS A 511 14.24 13.13 13.40
CA HIS A 511 13.12 14.02 13.64
C HIS A 511 12.88 14.16 15.17
N PRO A 512 12.67 15.37 15.70
CA PRO A 512 12.69 15.62 17.14
C PRO A 512 11.64 14.87 17.95
N GLU A 513 10.52 14.53 17.32
CA GLU A 513 9.40 13.84 17.95
C GLU A 513 9.46 12.30 17.80
N VAL A 514 10.53 11.76 17.21
CA VAL A 514 10.71 10.29 17.15
C VAL A 514 11.18 9.80 18.51
N ASP A 515 10.40 8.90 19.09
CA ASP A 515 10.68 8.27 20.37
C ASP A 515 12.03 7.51 20.35
N PRO A 516 12.87 7.62 21.41
CA PRO A 516 14.16 6.95 21.48
C PRO A 516 14.14 5.43 21.24
N VAL A 517 13.07 4.72 21.65
CA VAL A 517 12.94 3.28 21.42
C VAL A 517 12.80 3.00 19.92
N ARG A 518 11.94 3.75 19.23
CA ARG A 518 11.76 3.64 17.77
C ARG A 518 13.02 4.01 17.00
N ARG A 519 13.88 4.90 17.53
CA ARG A 519 15.18 5.20 16.89
C ARG A 519 16.06 3.95 16.81
N VAL A 520 16.00 3.06 17.80
CA VAL A 520 16.78 1.82 17.79
C VAL A 520 16.27 0.88 16.69
N GLU A 521 14.95 0.75 16.54
CA GLU A 521 14.32 -0.05 15.48
C GLU A 521 14.65 0.49 14.08
N PHE A 522 14.61 1.81 13.90
CA PHE A 522 14.90 2.47 12.63
C PHE A 522 16.39 2.73 12.38
N ARG A 523 17.31 2.26 13.24
CA ARG A 523 18.75 2.37 12.98
C ARG A 523 19.19 1.41 11.89
N SER A 524 18.53 0.27 11.71
CA SER A 524 18.84 -0.71 10.66
C SER A 524 18.26 -0.35 9.29
N VAL A 525 17.53 0.78 9.19
CA VAL A 525 16.89 1.30 7.97
C VAL A 525 17.41 2.70 7.66
#